data_AF-A0A4P5VL80-F1
#
_entry.id   AF-A0A4P5VL80-F1
#
_cell.length_a   1.000
_cell.length_b   1.000
_cell.length_c   1.000
_cell.angle_alpha   90.00
_cell.angle_beta   90.00
_cell.angle_gamma   90.00
#
_symmetry.space_group_name_H-M   'P 1'
#
loop_
_entity.id
_entity.type
_entity.pdbx_description
1 polymer ?
#
loop_
_entity_poly.entity_id
_entity_poly.type
_entity_poly.pdbx_seq_one_letter_code
_entity_poly.pdbx_strand_id
1 'polypeptide(L)' 'MEAESTPSASPDDIRRAATRRKVRAHWVPDVHSSEFAAEARRQSLLAAQSPEEAEIQAFIDSVYEWPDDDYSQ' A
#
# COMPACT_ATOMS: atom_id res chain seq x y z
N MET A 1 49.41 -0.01 30.79
CA MET A 1 48.37 -0.93 30.29
C MET A 1 47.05 -0.38 30.76
N GLU A 2 46.50 0.60 30.05
CA GLU A 2 45.15 1.09 30.34
C GLU A 2 44.19 0.28 29.48
N ALA A 3 43.39 -0.55 30.13
CA ALA A 3 42.38 -1.35 29.45
C ALA A 3 41.23 -0.43 29.06
N GLU A 4 41.13 -0.16 27.77
CA GLU A 4 40.01 0.55 27.15
C GLU A 4 38.72 -0.24 27.39
N SER A 5 37.91 0.23 28.33
CA SER A 5 36.61 -0.37 28.64
C SER A 5 35.64 0.02 27.54
N THR A 6 35.41 -0.89 26.58
CA THR A 6 34.42 -0.67 25.52
C THR A 6 33.03 -0.75 26.15
N PRO A 7 32.15 0.26 25.97
CA PRO A 7 30.78 0.16 26.46
C PRO A 7 30.04 -0.90 25.64
N SER A 8 29.80 -2.08 26.21
CA SER A 8 28.90 -3.07 25.61
C SER A 8 27.47 -2.55 25.74
N ALA A 9 26.86 -2.20 24.61
CA ALA A 9 25.47 -1.73 24.55
C ALA A 9 24.54 -2.71 25.29
N SER A 10 23.63 -2.18 26.12
CA SER A 10 22.71 -2.98 26.91
C SER A 10 21.78 -3.79 25.99
N PRO A 11 21.34 -4.99 26.39
CA PRO A 11 20.27 -5.70 25.67
C PRO A 11 19.05 -4.83 25.37
N ASP A 12 18.76 -3.85 26.21
CA ASP A 12 17.66 -2.90 25.99
C ASP A 12 18.00 -1.82 24.95
N ASP A 13 19.27 -1.44 24.81
CA ASP A 13 19.75 -0.57 23.73
C ASP A 13 19.65 -1.28 22.38
N ILE A 14 19.96 -2.59 22.36
CA ILE A 14 19.82 -3.44 21.17
C ILE A 14 18.34 -3.57 20.79
N ARG A 15 17.43 -3.77 21.78
CA ARG A 15 15.97 -3.81 21.54
C ARG A 15 15.42 -2.49 21.04
N ARG A 16 15.83 -1.35 21.64
CA ARG A 16 15.47 0.00 21.19
C ARG A 16 16.02 0.32 19.80
N ALA A 17 17.19 -0.20 19.45
CA ALA A 17 17.73 -0.06 18.10
C ALA A 17 16.95 -0.91 17.07
N ALA A 18 16.49 -2.10 17.46
CA ALA A 18 15.75 -3.02 16.60
C ALA A 18 14.29 -2.58 16.32
N THR A 19 13.63 -1.84 17.23
CA THR A 19 12.30 -1.26 16.99
C THR A 19 12.32 -0.07 16.02
N ARG A 20 13.49 0.46 15.67
CA ARG A 20 13.67 1.43 14.56
C ARG A 20 13.80 0.75 13.18
N ARG A 21 13.28 -0.47 13.02
CA ARG A 21 13.05 -1.04 11.68
C ARG A 21 12.03 -0.14 10.98
N LYS A 22 12.57 0.79 10.19
CA LYS A 22 11.88 1.71 9.29
C LYS A 22 10.70 0.98 8.65
N VAL A 23 9.48 1.29 9.09
CA VAL A 23 8.29 1.07 8.28
C VAL A 23 8.59 1.84 7.00
N ARG A 24 8.89 1.12 5.92
CA ARG A 24 9.09 1.74 4.61
C ARG A 24 7.75 2.41 4.32
N ALA A 25 7.72 3.75 4.31
CA ALA A 25 6.58 4.49 3.81
C ALA A 25 6.27 3.90 2.44
N HIS A 26 5.14 3.20 2.41
CA HIS A 26 4.67 2.39 1.31
C HIS A 26 4.59 3.28 0.05
N TRP A 27 4.86 2.71 -1.14
CA TRP A 27 4.83 3.41 -2.43
C TRP A 27 3.41 3.88 -2.84
N VAL A 28 2.56 4.23 -1.87
CA VAL A 28 1.20 4.71 -2.14
C VAL A 28 1.31 6.17 -2.52
N PRO A 29 0.89 6.55 -3.73
CA PRO A 29 0.66 7.95 -4.04
C PRO A 29 -0.39 8.53 -3.07
N ASP A 30 -0.28 9.82 -2.75
CA ASP A 30 -1.32 10.49 -1.98
C ASP A 30 -2.62 10.52 -2.79
N VAL A 31 -3.55 9.63 -2.44
CA VAL A 31 -4.83 9.44 -3.13
C VAL A 31 -5.80 10.61 -2.97
N HIS A 32 -5.52 11.52 -2.03
CA HIS A 32 -6.32 12.73 -1.82
C HIS A 32 -5.80 13.93 -2.64
N SER A 33 -4.63 13.81 -3.26
CA SER A 33 -4.10 14.86 -4.12
C SER A 33 -4.96 15.04 -5.37
N SER A 34 -5.13 16.29 -5.81
CA SER A 34 -5.87 16.60 -7.04
C SER A 34 -5.19 16.05 -8.30
N GLU A 35 -3.86 15.97 -8.29
CA GLU A 35 -3.07 15.37 -9.36
C GLU A 35 -3.36 13.86 -9.49
N PHE A 36 -3.35 13.13 -8.38
CA PHE A 36 -3.73 11.72 -8.38
C PHE A 36 -5.16 11.53 -8.87
N ALA A 37 -6.11 12.33 -8.39
CA ALA A 37 -7.51 12.23 -8.82
C ALA A 37 -7.67 12.47 -10.33
N ALA A 38 -6.93 13.43 -10.90
CA ALA A 38 -6.96 13.71 -12.33
C ALA A 38 -6.37 12.54 -13.15
N GLU A 39 -5.23 12.00 -12.72
CA GLU A 39 -4.59 10.88 -13.43
C GLU A 39 -5.39 9.58 -13.27
N ALA A 40 -5.90 9.28 -12.08
CA ALA A 40 -6.78 8.15 -11.84
C ALA A 40 -8.00 8.21 -12.78
N ARG A 41 -8.67 9.37 -12.88
CA ARG A 41 -9.78 9.57 -13.81
C ARG A 41 -9.36 9.29 -15.26
N ARG A 42 -8.22 9.83 -15.70
CA ARG A 42 -7.70 9.62 -17.05
C ARG A 42 -7.45 8.14 -17.34
N GLN A 43 -6.77 7.44 -16.43
CA GLN A 43 -6.43 6.02 -16.58
C GLN A 43 -7.66 5.12 -16.54
N SER A 44 -8.63 5.41 -15.65
CA SER A 44 -9.92 4.70 -15.64
C SER A 44 -10.65 4.82 -16.97
N LEU A 45 -10.65 6.00 -17.60
CA LEU A 45 -11.26 6.17 -18.92
C LEU A 45 -10.55 5.39 -20.02
N LEU A 46 -9.22 5.32 -19.98
CA LEU A 46 -8.45 4.52 -20.93
C LEU A 46 -8.73 3.03 -20.79
N ALA A 47 -8.81 2.53 -19.55
CA ALA A 47 -9.17 1.15 -19.27
C ALA A 47 -10.61 0.84 -19.74
N ALA A 48 -11.56 1.73 -19.47
CA ALA A 48 -12.95 1.57 -19.90
C ALA A 48 -13.15 1.65 -21.43
N GLN A 49 -12.18 2.19 -22.16
CA GLN A 49 -12.20 2.29 -23.63
C GLN A 49 -11.28 1.26 -24.30
N SER A 50 -10.67 0.36 -23.53
CA SER A 50 -9.79 -0.67 -24.09
C SER A 50 -10.62 -1.71 -24.86
N PRO A 51 -10.09 -2.26 -25.96
CA PRO A 51 -10.75 -3.34 -26.70
C PRO A 51 -11.08 -4.58 -25.85
N GLU A 52 -10.28 -4.82 -24.80
CA GLU A 52 -10.38 -5.95 -23.89
C GLU A 52 -11.36 -5.71 -22.73
N GLU A 53 -11.93 -4.51 -22.60
CA GLU A 53 -12.80 -4.13 -21.47
C GLU A 53 -13.92 -5.14 -21.22
N ALA A 54 -14.63 -5.55 -22.29
CA ALA A 54 -15.76 -6.47 -22.17
C ALA A 54 -15.35 -7.86 -21.70
N GLU A 55 -14.18 -8.36 -22.13
CA GLU A 55 -13.65 -9.66 -21.69
C GLU A 55 -13.25 -9.62 -20.22
N ILE A 56 -12.58 -8.54 -19.81
CA ILE A 56 -12.15 -8.33 -18.42
C ILE A 56 -13.38 -8.22 -17.51
N GLN A 57 -14.38 -7.44 -17.90
CA GLN A 57 -15.60 -7.27 -17.12
C GLN A 57 -16.36 -8.61 -16.98
N ALA A 58 -16.50 -9.36 -18.07
CA ALA A 58 -17.14 -10.68 -18.05
C ALA A 58 -16.39 -11.67 -17.13
N PHE A 59 -15.06 -11.62 -17.09
CA PHE A 59 -14.27 -12.43 -16.16
C PHE A 59 -14.53 -12.03 -14.71
N ILE A 60 -14.50 -10.73 -14.38
CA ILE A 60 -14.77 -10.22 -13.02
C ILE A 60 -16.15 -10.69 -12.55
N ASP A 61 -17.19 -10.49 -13.37
CA ASP A 61 -18.57 -10.87 -13.06
C ASP A 61 -18.72 -12.40 -12.85
N SER A 62 -17.87 -13.21 -13.49
CA SER A 62 -17.89 -14.68 -13.35
C SER A 62 -17.26 -15.20 -12.06
N VAL A 63 -16.36 -14.42 -11.44
CA VAL A 63 -15.59 -14.84 -10.25
C VAL A 63 -16.06 -14.12 -8.99
N TYR A 64 -16.58 -12.91 -9.12
CA TYR A 64 -16.91 -12.04 -7.99
C TYR A 64 -18.42 -11.86 -7.83
N GLU A 65 -18.95 -12.41 -6.74
CA GLU A 65 -20.30 -12.09 -6.26
C GLU A 65 -20.20 -10.83 -5.40
N TRP A 66 -20.84 -9.74 -5.84
CA TRP A 66 -20.95 -8.54 -5.01
C TRP A 66 -21.82 -8.87 -3.79
N PRO A 67 -21.36 -8.58 -2.56
CA PRO A 67 -22.25 -8.66 -1.42
C PRO A 67 -23.44 -7.73 -1.69
N ASP A 68 -24.66 -8.27 -1.64
CA ASP A 68 -25.88 -7.49 -1.75
C ASP A 68 -25.84 -6.30 -0.76
N ASP A 69 -26.61 -5.25 -1.06
CA ASP A 69 -26.73 -3.98 -0.33
C ASP A 69 -27.28 -4.09 1.12
N ASP A 70 -27.09 -5.24 1.78
CA ASP A 70 -27.47 -5.56 3.16
C ASP A 70 -26.72 -4.70 4.22
N TYR A 71 -25.84 -3.80 3.78
CA TYR A 71 -25.16 -2.79 4.61
C TYR A 71 -25.78 -1.39 4.52
N SER A 72 -26.97 -1.26 3.92
CA SER A 72 -27.78 -0.03 3.95
C SER A 72 -28.39 0.19 5.35
N GLN A 73 -27.58 0.69 6.30
CA GLN A 73 -28.02 1.11 7.64
C GLN A 73 -28.04 2.64 7.78
#